data_AF-A0A955Q7A1-F1
#
_entry.id   AF-A0A955Q7A1-F1
#
_cell.length_a   1.000
_cell.length_b   1.000
_cell.length_c   1.000
_cell.angle_alpha   90.00
_cell.angle_beta   90.00
_cell.angle_gamma   90.00
#
_symmetry.space_group_name_H-M   'P 1'
#
loop_
_entity.id
_entity.type
_entity.pdbx_description
1 polymer ?
#
loop_
_entity_poly.entity_id
_entity_poly.type
_entity_poly.pdbx_seq_one_letter_code
_entity_poly.pdbx_strand_id
1 'polypeptide(L)'
;MARAIVWSADHDRRELWVGMPTVKTIIGEKFIPGLLDHYLAEVAYTGQQTNIPVNPDRADNLFRPVPQDRGAHGTFDDQARSSSFQLWASMNRGWLAVAGVGCLLALGWARKWSQVNQ
;
A
#
# COMPACT_ATOMS: atom_id res chain seq x y z
N MET A 1 -5.87 -2.58 -4.47
CA MET A 1 -6.27 -3.18 -3.17
C MET A 1 -6.69 -4.64 -3.27
N ALA A 2 -7.61 -5.02 -4.16
CA ALA A 2 -8.06 -6.42 -4.27
C ALA A 2 -6.91 -7.45 -4.36
N ARG A 3 -5.87 -7.17 -5.16
CA ARG A 3 -4.67 -8.02 -5.26
C ARG A 3 -3.93 -8.21 -3.92
N ALA A 4 -3.87 -7.18 -3.08
CA ALA A 4 -3.24 -7.26 -1.77
C ALA A 4 -4.04 -8.17 -0.82
N ILE A 5 -5.36 -8.06 -0.86
CA ILE A 5 -6.26 -8.89 -0.04
C ILE A 5 -6.13 -10.36 -0.43
N VAL A 6 -6.23 -10.66 -1.73
CA VAL A 6 -6.08 -12.04 -2.25
C VAL A 6 -4.71 -12.60 -1.90
N TRP A 7 -3.64 -11.83 -2.13
CA TRP A 7 -2.30 -12.28 -1.81
C TRP A 7 -2.09 -12.53 -0.31
N SER A 8 -2.64 -11.68 0.57
CA SER A 8 -2.59 -11.91 2.02
C SER A 8 -3.38 -13.12 2.48
N ALA A 9 -4.46 -13.50 1.79
CA ALA A 9 -5.22 -14.70 2.12
C ALA A 9 -4.42 -15.98 1.81
N ASP A 10 -3.58 -15.95 0.78
CA ASP A 10 -2.76 -17.09 0.36
C ASP A 10 -1.37 -17.14 1.05
N HIS A 11 -1.00 -16.11 1.83
CA HIS A 11 0.32 -16.02 2.47
C HIS A 11 0.19 -15.73 3.96
N ASP A 12 0.80 -16.57 4.82
CA ASP A 12 0.86 -16.38 6.28
C ASP A 12 1.78 -15.20 6.67
N ARG A 13 1.32 -13.99 6.38
CA ARG A 13 1.96 -12.73 6.74
C ARG A 13 1.09 -12.02 7.76
N ARG A 14 1.65 -11.78 8.95
CA ARG A 14 0.96 -11.11 10.07
C ARG A 14 0.53 -9.68 9.75
N GLU A 15 1.22 -9.03 8.81
CA GLU A 15 0.93 -7.65 8.39
C GLU A 15 1.42 -7.41 6.95
N LEU A 16 0.62 -6.71 6.15
CA LEU A 16 0.97 -6.26 4.80
C LEU A 16 0.56 -4.79 4.66
N TRP A 17 1.53 -3.91 4.45
CA TRP A 17 1.27 -2.49 4.23
C TRP A 17 0.87 -2.24 2.77
N VAL A 18 -0.27 -1.58 2.58
CA VAL A 18 -0.82 -1.39 1.25
C VAL A 18 -1.01 0.08 0.96
N GLY A 19 -0.10 0.63 0.16
CA GLY A 19 -0.14 2.02 -0.29
C GLY A 19 0.91 2.89 0.38
N MET A 20 1.46 3.82 -0.40
CA MET A 20 2.48 4.76 0.06
C MET A 20 2.04 5.63 1.25
N PRO A 21 0.77 6.08 1.36
CA PRO A 21 0.32 6.82 2.54
C PRO A 21 0.51 6.02 3.84
N THR A 22 0.11 4.75 3.86
CA THR A 22 0.27 3.86 5.02
C THR A 22 1.74 3.71 5.43
N VAL A 23 2.64 3.54 4.46
CA VAL A 23 4.08 3.45 4.76
C VAL A 23 4.61 4.74 5.36
N LYS A 24 4.23 5.90 4.79
CA LYS A 24 4.63 7.20 5.34
C LYS A 24 4.10 7.40 6.74
N THR A 25 2.85 7.03 7.01
CA THR A 25 2.25 7.10 8.34
C THR A 25 3.05 6.25 9.33
N ILE A 26 3.30 4.97 9.03
CA ILE A 26 3.98 4.08 9.98
C ILE A 26 5.43 4.53 10.24
N ILE A 27 6.14 4.98 9.21
CA ILE A 27 7.49 5.52 9.38
C ILE A 27 7.43 6.83 10.17
N GLY A 28 6.53 7.74 9.83
CA GLY A 28 6.36 9.02 10.50
C GLY A 28 6.03 8.86 11.99
N GLU A 29 5.14 7.93 12.32
CA GLU A 29 4.74 7.60 13.69
C GLU A 29 5.93 7.13 14.53
N LYS A 30 6.85 6.39 13.90
CA LYS A 30 8.06 5.89 14.56
C LYS A 30 9.06 7.00 14.92
N PHE A 31 9.00 8.15 14.26
CA PHE A 31 9.93 9.26 14.47
C PHE A 31 9.31 10.48 15.15
N ILE A 32 8.02 10.76 14.92
CA ILE A 32 7.33 11.96 15.41
C ILE A 32 5.85 11.65 15.76
N PRO A 33 5.57 10.75 16.73
CA PRO A 33 4.23 10.21 16.96
C PRO A 33 3.20 11.31 17.30
N GLY A 34 3.47 12.13 18.31
CA GLY A 34 2.50 13.13 18.78
C GLY A 34 2.15 14.24 17.79
N LEU A 35 3.05 14.60 16.87
CA LEU A 35 2.76 15.58 15.82
C LEU A 35 1.95 14.94 14.69
N LEU A 36 2.28 13.69 14.35
CA LEU A 36 1.60 12.98 13.29
C LEU A 36 0.17 12.61 13.68
N ASP A 37 -0.06 12.19 14.93
CA ASP A 37 -1.40 11.93 15.46
C ASP A 37 -2.33 13.14 15.33
N HIS A 38 -1.83 14.35 15.67
CA HIS A 38 -2.63 15.57 15.56
C HIS A 38 -2.93 15.94 14.10
N TYR A 39 -1.93 15.83 13.22
CA TYR A 39 -2.10 16.08 11.79
C TYR A 39 -3.05 15.07 11.13
N LEU A 40 -2.93 13.78 11.46
CA LEU A 40 -3.78 12.73 10.93
C LEU A 40 -5.22 12.87 11.41
N ALA A 41 -5.45 13.29 12.66
CA ALA A 41 -6.79 13.55 13.18
C ALA A 41 -7.51 14.64 12.35
N GLU A 42 -6.80 15.72 12.00
CA GLU A 42 -7.37 16.83 11.23
C GLU A 42 -7.58 16.47 9.75
N VAL A 43 -6.59 15.82 9.13
CA VAL A 43 -6.63 15.46 7.70
C VAL A 43 -7.55 14.29 7.42
N ALA A 44 -7.62 13.28 8.29
CA ALA A 44 -8.52 12.14 8.09
C ALA A 44 -9.99 12.56 8.13
N TYR A 45 -10.36 13.44 9.06
CA TYR A 45 -11.73 13.94 9.15
C TYR A 45 -12.12 14.77 7.93
N THR A 46 -11.21 15.62 7.44
CA THR A 46 -11.44 16.46 6.26
C THR A 46 -11.47 15.62 4.98
N GLY A 47 -10.61 14.61 4.86
CA GLY A 47 -10.51 13.76 3.67
C GLY A 47 -11.67 12.77 3.49
N GLN A 48 -12.41 12.46 4.56
CA GLN A 48 -13.64 11.66 4.50
C GLN A 48 -14.87 12.49 4.10
N GLN A 49 -14.78 13.81 4.22
CA GLN A 49 -15.87 14.72 3.86
C GLN A 49 -15.73 15.19 2.42
N THR A 50 -16.88 15.31 1.77
CA THR A 50 -16.98 15.93 0.44
C THR A 50 -17.98 17.06 0.50
N ASN A 51 -17.67 18.16 -0.18
CA ASN A 51 -18.61 19.28 -0.35
C ASN A 51 -19.72 18.96 -1.37
N ILE A 52 -19.70 17.75 -1.96
CA ILE A 52 -20.73 17.29 -2.89
C ILE A 52 -21.99 16.92 -2.08
N PRO A 53 -23.11 17.65 -2.25
CA PRO A 53 -24.34 17.31 -1.55
C PRO A 53 -24.84 15.95 -1.98
N VAL A 54 -25.36 15.17 -1.02
CA VAL A 54 -26.00 13.89 -1.29
C VAL A 54 -27.27 14.13 -2.09
N ASN A 55 -27.43 13.43 -3.21
CA ASN A 55 -28.67 13.46 -3.98
C ASN A 55 -29.82 12.97 -3.08
N PRO A 56 -30.91 13.75 -2.91
CA PRO A 56 -32.05 13.38 -2.06
C PRO A 56 -32.72 12.07 -2.48
N ASP A 57 -32.62 11.68 -3.75
CA ASP A 57 -33.20 10.43 -4.28
C ASP A 57 -32.20 9.25 -4.26
N ARG A 58 -31.03 9.42 -3.63
CA ARG A 58 -30.03 8.34 -3.53
C ARG A 58 -30.59 7.20 -2.68
N ALA A 59 -30.80 6.04 -3.30
CA ALA A 59 -31.14 4.82 -2.59
C ALA A 59 -30.08 4.47 -1.53
N ASP A 60 -30.53 4.28 -0.29
CA ASP A 60 -29.73 3.78 0.82
C ASP A 60 -29.86 2.26 0.98
N ASN A 61 -28.98 1.68 1.78
CA ASN A 61 -28.97 0.25 2.10
C ASN A 61 -29.11 -0.03 3.61
N LEU A 62 -29.66 0.90 4.40
CA LEU A 62 -29.70 0.79 5.86
C LEU A 62 -30.65 -0.31 6.33
N PHE A 63 -31.80 -0.44 5.66
CA PHE A 63 -32.83 -1.40 6.05
C PHE A 63 -33.00 -2.54 5.05
N ARG A 64 -32.66 -2.32 3.77
CA ARG A 64 -32.78 -3.32 2.71
C ARG A 64 -31.66 -3.12 1.68
N PRO A 65 -31.13 -4.19 1.08
CA PRO A 65 -30.12 -4.07 0.02
C PRO A 65 -30.69 -3.35 -1.20
N VAL A 66 -29.88 -2.50 -1.82
CA VAL A 66 -30.20 -1.88 -3.12
C VAL A 66 -29.97 -2.95 -4.19
N PRO A 67 -30.90 -3.15 -5.15
CA PRO A 67 -30.79 -4.21 -6.17
C PRO A 67 -29.70 -3.97 -7.23
N GLN A 68 -28.84 -2.96 -7.03
CA GLN A 68 -27.79 -2.57 -7.96
C GLN A 68 -26.43 -3.09 -7.46
N ASP A 69 -25.71 -3.82 -8.31
CA ASP A 69 -24.29 -4.10 -8.11
C ASP A 69 -23.48 -2.83 -8.42
N ARG A 70 -22.79 -2.30 -7.41
CA ARG A 70 -21.94 -1.10 -7.58
C ARG A 70 -20.50 -1.44 -7.94
N GLY A 71 -20.12 -2.73 -7.93
CA GLY A 71 -18.75 -3.16 -8.18
C GLY A 71 -17.74 -2.53 -7.20
N ALA A 72 -16.47 -2.51 -7.58
CA ALA A 72 -15.38 -1.92 -6.79
C ALA A 72 -15.14 -0.42 -7.07
N HIS A 73 -16.08 0.23 -7.76
CA HIS A 73 -15.94 1.54 -8.37
C HIS A 73 -16.82 2.57 -7.65
N GLY A 74 -16.27 3.73 -7.33
CA GLY A 74 -16.96 4.77 -6.57
C GLY A 74 -16.48 6.19 -6.86
N THR A 75 -16.99 7.15 -6.10
CA THR A 75 -16.68 8.59 -6.23
C THR A 75 -15.20 8.94 -6.04
N PHE A 76 -14.37 8.01 -5.60
CA PHE A 76 -12.93 8.19 -5.43
C PHE A 76 -12.09 7.45 -6.49
N ASP A 77 -12.73 6.89 -7.52
CA ASP A 77 -12.03 6.13 -8.57
C ASP A 77 -10.93 6.95 -9.26
N ASP A 78 -11.18 8.24 -9.51
CA ASP A 78 -10.21 9.14 -10.16
C ASP A 78 -8.96 9.38 -9.29
N GLN A 79 -9.07 9.15 -7.98
CA GLN A 79 -7.96 9.26 -7.02
C GLN A 79 -7.33 7.90 -6.72
N ALA A 80 -8.01 6.81 -7.08
CA ALA A 80 -7.54 5.45 -6.81
C ALA A 80 -6.36 5.09 -7.73
N ARG A 81 -5.29 4.56 -7.13
CA ARG A 81 -4.15 4.02 -7.90
C ARG A 81 -4.33 2.52 -8.10
N SER A 82 -4.29 2.08 -9.35
CA SER A 82 -4.43 0.67 -9.74
C SER A 82 -3.21 -0.20 -9.39
N SER A 83 -2.03 0.43 -9.24
CA SER A 83 -0.78 -0.27 -8.92
C SER A 83 0.09 0.53 -7.93
N SER A 84 0.83 -0.18 -7.08
CA SER A 84 1.81 0.40 -6.15
C SER A 84 3.13 -0.38 -6.26
N PHE A 85 4.23 0.32 -6.57
CA PHE A 85 5.57 -0.26 -6.61
C PHE A 85 5.98 -0.81 -5.24
N GLN A 86 5.60 -0.13 -4.15
CA GLN A 86 5.82 -0.61 -2.80
C GLN A 86 5.09 -1.93 -2.54
N LEU A 87 3.84 -2.06 -2.96
CA LEU A 87 3.09 -3.30 -2.80
C LEU A 87 3.76 -4.44 -3.58
N TRP A 88 4.18 -4.16 -4.82
CA TRP A 88 4.94 -5.11 -5.63
C TRP A 88 6.23 -5.54 -4.93
N ALA A 89 7.03 -4.59 -4.44
CA ALA A 89 8.27 -4.88 -3.74
C ALA A 89 8.04 -5.66 -2.43
N SER A 90 7.00 -5.33 -1.66
CA SER A 90 6.62 -6.05 -0.44
C SER A 90 6.21 -7.50 -0.73
N MET A 91 5.45 -7.74 -1.80
CA MET A 91 5.09 -9.08 -2.26
C MET A 91 6.30 -9.86 -2.80
N ASN A 92 7.26 -9.18 -3.43
CA ASN A 92 8.45 -9.78 -4.04
C ASN A 92 9.71 -9.73 -3.15
N ARG A 93 9.59 -9.33 -1.88
CA ARG A 93 10.75 -9.09 -1.00
C ARG A 93 11.71 -10.29 -0.92
N GLY A 94 11.18 -11.51 -0.93
CA GLY A 94 11.99 -12.74 -0.88
C GLY A 94 12.92 -12.85 -2.09
N TRP A 95 12.35 -12.68 -3.29
CA TRP A 95 13.10 -12.65 -4.54
C TRP A 95 14.08 -11.48 -4.61
N LEU A 96 13.67 -10.29 -4.14
CA LEU A 96 14.56 -9.13 -4.09
C LEU A 96 15.75 -9.35 -3.14
N ALA A 97 15.53 -10.01 -2.00
CA ALA A 97 16.61 -10.36 -1.07
C ALA A 97 17.58 -11.37 -1.70
N VAL A 98 17.06 -12.41 -2.37
CA VAL A 98 17.88 -13.40 -3.08
C VAL A 98 18.69 -12.74 -4.20
N ALA A 99 18.06 -11.89 -5.02
CA ALA A 99 18.74 -11.15 -6.07
C ALA A 99 19.84 -10.22 -5.50
N GLY A 100 19.55 -9.53 -4.40
CA GLY A 100 20.52 -8.68 -3.72
C GLY A 100 21.74 -9.45 -3.21
N VAL A 101 21.53 -10.59 -2.56
CA VAL A 101 22.63 -11.47 -2.13
C VAL A 101 23.43 -11.99 -3.33
N GLY A 102 22.76 -12.41 -4.40
CA GLY A 102 23.41 -12.85 -5.63
C GLY A 102 24.32 -11.78 -6.25
N CYS A 103 23.84 -10.52 -6.32
CA CYS A 103 24.65 -9.40 -6.81
C CYS A 103 25.88 -9.14 -5.94
N LEU A 104 25.74 -9.18 -4.61
CA LEU A 104 26.88 -8.98 -3.70
C LEU A 104 27.93 -10.09 -3.85
N LEU A 105 27.50 -11.34 -4.01
CA LEU A 105 28.40 -12.47 -4.24
C LEU A 105 29.11 -12.35 -5.59
N ALA A 106 28.39 -11.97 -6.65
CA ALA A 106 28.98 -11.75 -7.97
C ALA A 106 30.01 -10.60 -7.97
N LEU A 107 29.68 -9.48 -7.31
CA LEU A 107 30.61 -8.34 -7.15
C LEU A 107 31.86 -8.74 -6.34
N GLY A 108 31.68 -9.49 -5.26
CA GLY A 108 32.79 -10.03 -4.46
C GLY A 108 33.67 -10.99 -5.27
N TRP A 109 33.06 -11.84 -6.09
CA TRP A 109 33.77 -12.79 -6.95
C TRP A 109 34.55 -12.08 -8.06
N ALA A 110 33.93 -11.12 -8.75
CA ALA A 110 34.59 -10.31 -9.78
C ALA A 110 35.77 -9.51 -9.20
N ARG A 111 35.61 -8.94 -7.99
CA ARG A 111 36.69 -8.23 -7.29
C ARG A 111 37.85 -9.15 -6.92
N LYS A 112 37.57 -10.36 -6.42
CA LYS A 112 38.59 -11.37 -6.12
C LYS A 112 39.32 -11.84 -7.38
N TRP A 113 38.60 -12.10 -8.46
CA TRP A 113 39.17 -12.53 -9.74
C TRP A 113 40.11 -11.47 -10.34
N SER A 114 39.74 -10.19 -10.24
CA SER A 114 40.60 -9.07 -10.66
C SER A 114 41.90 -8.96 -9.84
N GLN A 115 41.91 -9.35 -8.57
CA GLN A 115 43.12 -9.32 -7.72
C GLN A 115 44.06 -10.51 -7.97
N VAL A 116 43.54 -11.64 -8.45
CA VAL A 116 44.33 -12.85 -8.75
C VAL A 116 45.01 -12.76 -10.11
N ASN A 117 44.46 -11.96 -11.04
CA ASN A 117 44.95 -11.80 -12.41
C ASN A 117 45.77 -10.51 -12.64
N GLN A 118 46.16 -9.80 -11.57
CA GLN A 118 47.16 -8.73 -11.59
C GLN A 118 48.46 -9.23 -10.96
#